data_AF-A0A9D1DFJ4-F1
#
_entry.id   AF-A0A9D1DFJ4-F1
#
_cell.length_a   1.000
_cell.length_b   1.000
_cell.length_c   1.000
_cell.angle_alpha   90.00
_cell.angle_beta   90.00
_cell.angle_gamma   90.00
#
_symmetry.space_group_name_H-M   'P 1'
#
loop_
_entity.id
_entity.type
_entity.pdbx_description
1 polymer ?
#
loop_
_entity_poly.entity_id
_entity_poly.type
_entity_poly.pdbx_seq_one_letter_code
_entity_poly.pdbx_strand_id
1 'polypeptide(L)'
;RSGKETFATCLHHAWTIAKMISIGNLWEKYGKRRIYFSFEFLKEKIGMWLHHYKTGRLSVAKINGETISNAEAGRWFDSMNSVYFDLNTNSFWGKGKHLPDVVEIIKTACGM
;
A
#
# COMPACT_ATOMS: atom_id res chain seq x y z
N ARG A 1 16.12 -20.20 -21.71
CA ARG A 1 14.95 -21.12 -21.81
C ARG A 1 13.83 -20.51 -20.99
N SER A 2 12.84 -19.88 -21.63
CA SER A 2 11.62 -19.45 -20.95
C SER A 2 10.78 -20.70 -20.73
N GLY A 3 10.75 -21.22 -19.50
CA GLY A 3 9.80 -22.26 -19.13
C GLY A 3 8.40 -21.63 -19.21
N LYS A 4 7.51 -22.19 -20.02
CA LYS A 4 6.13 -21.70 -20.10
C LYS A 4 5.53 -21.75 -18.70
N GLU A 5 5.07 -20.61 -18.19
CA GLU A 5 4.31 -20.58 -16.94
C GLU A 5 3.12 -21.54 -17.06
N THR A 6 2.88 -22.31 -16.00
CA THR A 6 1.72 -23.21 -15.98
C THR A 6 0.43 -22.39 -15.87
N PHE A 7 -0.71 -22.95 -16.29
CA PHE A 7 -2.00 -22.30 -16.11
C PHE A 7 -2.25 -21.92 -14.63
N ALA A 8 -1.85 -22.80 -13.70
CA ALA A 8 -1.97 -22.54 -12.27
C ALA A 8 -1.14 -21.31 -11.84
N THR A 9 0.09 -21.16 -12.36
CA THR A 9 0.94 -20.00 -12.11
C THR A 9 0.31 -18.72 -12.66
N CYS A 10 -0.16 -18.75 -13.91
CA CYS A 10 -0.84 -17.61 -14.53
C CYS A 10 -2.10 -17.19 -13.75
N LEU A 11 -2.90 -18.18 -13.31
CA LEU A 11 -4.11 -17.94 -12.52
C LEU A 11 -3.77 -17.34 -11.16
N HIS A 12 -2.73 -17.84 -10.48
CA HIS A 12 -2.26 -17.28 -9.22
C HIS A 12 -1.80 -15.82 -9.39
N HIS A 13 -1.00 -15.52 -10.42
CA HIS A 13 -0.57 -14.16 -10.74
C HIS A 13 -1.77 -13.23 -11.01
N ALA A 14 -2.72 -13.67 -11.84
CA ALA A 14 -3.92 -12.89 -12.14
C ALA A 14 -4.76 -12.61 -10.89
N TRP A 15 -4.89 -13.61 -10.00
CA TRP A 15 -5.63 -13.47 -8.75
C TRP A 15 -4.96 -12.49 -7.78
N THR A 16 -3.63 -12.55 -7.64
CA THR A 16 -2.86 -11.61 -6.82
C THR A 16 -3.02 -10.18 -7.35
N ILE A 17 -2.93 -9.97 -8.67
CA ILE A 17 -3.17 -8.66 -9.29
C ILE A 17 -4.60 -8.18 -9.04
N ALA A 18 -5.60 -9.06 -9.17
CA ALA A 18 -7.00 -8.71 -8.91
C ALA A 18 -7.22 -8.24 -7.46
N LYS A 19 -6.58 -8.89 -6.49
CA LYS A 19 -6.60 -8.43 -5.09
C LYS A 19 -5.89 -7.09 -4.89
N MET A 20 -4.75 -6.87 -5.54
CA MET A 20 -4.09 -5.56 -5.49
C MET A 20 -4.98 -4.44 -6.04
N ILE A 21 -5.69 -4.71 -7.13
CA ILE A 21 -6.65 -3.77 -7.73
C ILE A 21 -7.84 -3.52 -6.80
N SER A 22 -8.31 -4.51 -6.03
CA SER A 22 -9.44 -4.31 -5.11
C SER A 22 -9.12 -3.40 -3.92
N ILE A 23 -7.83 -3.23 -3.58
CA ILE A 23 -7.36 -2.36 -2.48
C ILE A 23 -6.59 -1.13 -2.98
N GLY A 24 -6.60 -0.90 -4.29
CA GLY A 24 -5.80 0.14 -4.94
C GLY A 24 -6.44 0.64 -6.23
N ASN A 25 -5.68 1.40 -7.01
CA ASN A 25 -6.11 1.95 -8.28
C ASN A 25 -5.09 1.63 -9.36
N LEU A 26 -5.52 0.98 -10.43
CA LEU A 26 -4.71 0.77 -11.62
C LEU A 26 -4.54 2.08 -12.37
N TRP A 27 -3.30 2.44 -12.65
CA TRP A 27 -2.90 3.60 -13.42
C TRP A 27 -2.05 3.15 -14.61
N GLU A 28 -2.48 3.53 -15.82
CA GLU A 28 -1.85 3.13 -17.07
C GLU A 28 -1.64 4.35 -17.96
N LYS A 29 -0.39 4.76 -18.15
CA LYS A 29 -0.05 5.89 -19.04
C LYS A 29 1.44 5.85 -19.39
N TYR A 30 1.77 6.34 -20.59
CA TYR A 30 3.17 6.54 -21.03
C TYR A 30 4.05 5.29 -20.88
N GLY A 31 3.51 4.11 -21.24
CA GLY A 31 4.23 2.83 -21.14
C GLY A 31 4.40 2.29 -19.72
N LYS A 32 3.77 2.89 -18.72
CA LYS A 32 3.80 2.46 -17.31
C LYS A 32 2.46 1.86 -16.92
N ARG A 33 2.52 0.82 -16.08
CA ARG A 33 1.37 0.10 -15.56
C ARG A 33 1.54 -0.13 -14.06
N ARG A 34 0.79 0.59 -13.23
CA ARG A 34 1.03 0.66 -11.78
C ARG A 34 -0.25 0.53 -10.98
N ILE A 35 -0.20 -0.13 -9.83
CA ILE A 35 -1.31 -0.18 -8.88
C ILE A 35 -0.92 0.65 -7.67
N TYR A 36 -1.55 1.82 -7.50
CA TYR A 36 -1.36 2.68 -6.34
C TYR A 36 -2.31 2.25 -5.21
N PHE A 37 -1.77 1.98 -4.02
CA PHE A 37 -2.58 1.45 -2.93
C PHE A 37 -3.37 2.54 -2.20
N SER A 38 -4.59 2.21 -1.78
CA SER A 38 -5.48 3.15 -1.10
C SER A 38 -4.94 3.52 0.27
N PHE A 39 -4.79 4.81 0.52
CA PHE A 39 -4.40 5.32 1.82
C PHE A 39 -5.39 4.92 2.93
N GLU A 40 -6.70 5.00 2.68
CA GLU A 40 -7.70 4.64 3.68
C GLU A 40 -7.68 3.14 4.00
N PHE A 41 -7.44 2.29 2.99
CA PHE A 41 -7.24 0.85 3.23
C PHE A 41 -6.03 0.59 4.12
N LEU A 42 -4.88 1.21 3.81
CA LEU A 42 -3.66 1.04 4.59
C LEU A 42 -3.83 1.54 6.02
N LYS A 43 -4.45 2.72 6.19
CA LYS A 43 -4.76 3.31 7.49
C LYS A 43 -5.65 2.39 8.33
N GLU A 44 -6.68 1.78 7.74
CA GLU A 44 -7.52 0.79 8.41
C GLU A 44 -6.70 -0.44 8.84
N LYS A 45 -5.88 -1.01 7.94
CA LYS A 45 -5.07 -2.20 8.24
C LYS A 45 -3.99 -1.96 9.28
N ILE A 46 -3.43 -0.76 9.34
CA ILE A 46 -2.47 -0.34 10.37
C ILE A 46 -3.17 -0.09 11.71
N GLY A 47 -4.50 0.01 11.74
CA GLY A 47 -5.23 0.44 12.93
C GLY A 47 -4.96 1.89 13.28
N MET A 48 -4.71 2.74 12.27
CA MET A 48 -4.39 4.14 12.44
C MET A 48 -5.65 4.98 12.62
N TRP A 49 -5.72 5.70 13.73
CA TRP A 49 -6.79 6.65 14.04
C TRP A 49 -6.24 8.08 14.12
N LEU A 50 -6.94 9.02 13.53
CA LEU A 50 -6.52 10.42 13.41
C LEU A 50 -7.64 11.34 13.86
N HIS A 51 -7.31 12.29 14.72
CA HIS A 51 -8.18 13.38 15.10
C HIS A 51 -7.57 14.70 14.65
N HIS A 52 -8.36 15.56 14.01
CA HIS A 52 -7.92 16.86 13.54
C HIS A 52 -8.64 17.96 14.30
N TYR A 53 -7.95 19.07 14.53
CA TYR A 53 -8.60 20.32 14.95
C TYR A 53 -9.50 20.84 13.83
N LYS A 54 -10.43 21.75 14.15
CA LYS A 54 -11.28 22.45 13.17
C LYS A 54 -10.47 23.21 12.10
N THR A 55 -9.22 23.53 12.41
CA THR A 55 -8.27 24.19 11.49
C THR A 55 -7.60 23.23 10.50
N GLY A 56 -7.91 21.93 10.55
CA GLY A 56 -7.30 20.89 9.72
C GLY A 56 -5.95 20.38 10.22
N ARG A 57 -5.40 20.94 11.31
CA ARG A 57 -4.16 20.45 11.93
C ARG A 57 -4.40 19.13 12.66
N LEU A 58 -3.47 18.19 12.56
CA LEU A 58 -3.49 16.95 13.32
C LEU A 58 -3.42 17.24 14.83
N SER A 59 -4.43 16.78 15.56
CA SER A 59 -4.59 16.93 17.00
C SER A 59 -4.05 15.72 17.75
N VAL A 60 -4.42 14.52 17.32
CA VAL A 60 -3.99 13.25 17.92
C VAL A 60 -3.87 12.20 16.82
N ALA A 61 -2.83 11.37 16.90
CA ALA A 61 -2.72 10.17 16.11
C ALA A 61 -2.51 8.96 17.02
N LYS A 62 -3.14 7.84 16.66
CA LYS A 62 -2.99 6.56 17.34
C LYS A 62 -2.75 5.45 16.32
N ILE A 63 -2.00 4.43 16.72
CA ILE A 63 -1.86 3.17 16.01
C ILE A 63 -2.22 2.07 17.00
N ASN A 64 -3.16 1.19 16.64
CA ASN A 64 -3.64 0.11 17.49
C ASN A 64 -4.04 0.57 18.91
N GLY A 65 -4.62 1.76 19.01
CA GLY A 65 -5.05 2.36 20.28
C GLY A 65 -3.96 3.13 21.05
N GLU A 66 -2.69 2.96 20.69
CA GLU A 66 -1.57 3.66 21.32
C GLU A 66 -1.32 5.02 20.67
N THR A 67 -1.15 6.06 21.48
CA THR A 67 -0.86 7.41 20.99
C THR A 67 0.56 7.49 20.45
N ILE A 68 0.69 7.98 19.22
CA ILE A 68 1.98 8.26 18.58
C ILE A 68 2.19 9.77 18.45
N SER A 69 3.46 10.18 18.33
CA SER A 69 3.78 11.58 18.05
C SER A 69 3.30 12.01 16.66
N ASN A 70 3.00 13.30 16.48
CA ASN A 70 2.64 13.85 15.17
C ASN A 70 3.76 13.65 14.12
N ALA A 71 5.02 13.68 14.54
CA ALA A 71 6.16 13.41 13.66
C ALA A 71 6.18 11.95 13.20
N GLU A 72 5.84 11.00 14.08
CA GLU A 72 5.68 9.60 13.72
C GLU A 72 4.49 9.40 12.77
N ALA A 73 3.35 10.03 13.03
CA ALA A 73 2.20 9.99 12.12
C ALA A 73 2.56 10.52 10.72
N GLY A 74 3.35 11.59 10.64
CA GLY A 74 3.90 12.10 9.38
C GLY A 74 4.77 11.08 8.64
N ARG A 75 5.65 10.36 9.35
CA ARG A 75 6.48 9.30 8.75
C ARG A 75 5.65 8.15 8.18
N TRP A 76 4.56 7.78 8.85
CA TRP A 76 3.61 6.81 8.33
C TRP A 76 2.89 7.34 7.10
N PHE A 77 2.41 8.59 7.10
CA PHE A 77 1.82 9.20 5.91
C PHE A 77 2.77 9.21 4.73
N ASP A 78 4.03 9.58 4.92
CA ASP A 78 5.02 9.54 3.85
C ASP A 78 5.22 8.14 3.27
N SER A 79 5.05 7.11 4.10
CA SER A 79 5.22 5.70 3.72
C SER A 79 4.01 5.10 3.02
N MET A 80 2.80 5.52 3.42
CA MET A 80 1.55 5.11 2.77
C MET A 80 1.27 5.93 1.51
N ASN A 81 1.77 7.16 1.44
CA ASN A 81 1.50 8.06 0.34
C ASN A 81 2.31 7.66 -0.90
N SER A 82 1.63 7.42 -2.01
CA SER A 82 2.22 7.03 -3.30
C SER A 82 2.99 5.71 -3.29
N VAL A 83 2.68 4.77 -2.39
CA VAL A 83 3.16 3.39 -2.52
C VAL A 83 2.41 2.70 -3.67
N TYR A 84 3.15 2.00 -4.54
CA TYR A 84 2.58 1.30 -5.68
C TYR A 84 3.32 0.01 -6.02
N PHE A 85 2.63 -0.87 -6.73
CA PHE A 85 3.22 -2.03 -7.39
C PHE A 85 3.37 -1.73 -8.88
N ASP A 86 4.58 -1.85 -9.42
CA ASP A 86 4.85 -1.67 -10.85
C ASP A 86 4.72 -3.02 -11.55
N LEU A 87 3.69 -3.16 -12.40
CA LEU A 87 3.38 -4.41 -13.09
C LEU A 87 4.37 -4.73 -14.21
N ASN A 88 5.17 -3.76 -14.66
CA ASN A 88 6.19 -4.00 -15.67
C ASN A 88 7.47 -4.59 -15.05
N THR A 89 7.84 -4.14 -13.85
CA THR A 89 9.04 -4.61 -13.15
C THR A 89 8.75 -5.68 -12.10
N ASN A 90 7.47 -5.93 -11.78
CA ASN A 90 7.02 -6.83 -10.74
C ASN A 90 7.58 -6.47 -9.34
N SER A 91 7.59 -5.17 -9.01
CA SER A 91 8.22 -4.67 -7.77
C SER A 91 7.37 -3.61 -7.07
N PHE A 92 7.47 -3.58 -5.74
CA PHE A 92 6.94 -2.50 -4.92
C PHE A 92 7.87 -1.28 -4.97
N TRP A 93 7.24 -0.11 -5.00
CA TRP A 93 7.90 1.19 -4.98
C TRP A 93 7.18 2.10 -3.98
N GLY A 94 7.96 2.93 -3.30
CA GLY A 94 7.45 3.93 -2.36
C GLY A 94 8.61 4.68 -1.72
N LYS A 95 8.30 5.47 -0.70
CA LYS A 95 9.29 6.22 0.09
C LYS A 95 8.93 6.10 1.57
N GLY A 96 9.73 6.70 2.44
CA GLY A 96 9.40 6.80 3.86
C GLY A 96 9.91 5.64 4.71
N LYS A 97 9.97 5.89 6.01
CA LYS A 97 10.60 5.00 7.00
C LYS A 97 9.87 3.67 7.18
N HIS A 98 8.54 3.68 7.05
CA HIS A 98 7.66 2.52 7.27
C HIS A 98 7.28 1.81 5.97
N LEU A 99 7.95 2.11 4.85
CA LEU A 99 7.69 1.44 3.58
C LEU A 99 7.77 -0.11 3.71
N PRO A 100 8.74 -0.70 4.42
CA PRO A 100 8.79 -2.15 4.60
C PRO A 100 7.51 -2.70 5.27
N ASP A 101 7.04 -2.04 6.33
CA ASP A 101 5.84 -2.45 7.06
C ASP A 101 4.59 -2.33 6.18
N VAL A 102 4.47 -1.22 5.42
CA VAL A 102 3.37 -0.99 4.49
C VAL A 102 3.33 -2.06 3.39
N VAL A 103 4.50 -2.40 2.82
CA VAL A 103 4.60 -3.45 1.79
C VAL A 103 4.19 -4.82 2.35
N GLU A 104 4.58 -5.13 3.58
CA GLU A 104 4.23 -6.39 4.22
C GLU A 104 2.73 -6.52 4.49
N ILE A 105 2.08 -5.43 4.90
CA ILE A 105 0.63 -5.35 5.04
C ILE A 105 -0.07 -5.61 3.70
N ILE A 106 0.44 -5.02 2.61
CA ILE A 106 -0.13 -5.22 1.26
C ILE A 106 0.03 -6.66 0.81
N LYS A 107 1.21 -7.26 0.99
CA LYS A 107 1.47 -8.67 0.67
C LYS A 107 0.53 -9.60 1.43
N THR A 108 0.40 -9.38 2.73
CA THR A 108 -0.51 -10.15 3.59
C THR A 108 -1.96 -10.04 3.09
N ALA A 109 -2.42 -8.82 2.78
CA ALA A 109 -3.76 -8.61 2.25
C ALA A 109 -4.00 -9.28 0.88
N CYS A 110 -2.95 -9.40 0.06
CA CYS A 110 -3.02 -10.03 -1.24
C CYS A 110 -2.74 -11.55 -1.20
N GLY A 111 -2.27 -12.09 -0.08
CA GLY A 111 -1.87 -13.49 0.05
C GLY A 111 -0.60 -13.83 -0.73
N MET A 112 0.39 -12.94 -0.66
CA MET A 112 1.74 -13.10 -1.21
C MET A 112 2.72 -13.62 -0.17
#